data_AF-A0A7H8NGT5-F1
#
_entry.id   AF-A0A7H8NGT5-F1
#
_cell.length_a   1.000
_cell.length_b   1.000
_cell.length_c   1.000
_cell.angle_alpha   90.00
_cell.angle_beta   90.00
_cell.angle_gamma   90.00
#
_symmetry.space_group_name_H-M   'P 1'
#
loop_
_entity.id
_entity.type
_entity.pdbx_description
1 polymer ?
#
loop_
_entity_poly.entity_id
_entity_poly.type
_entity_poly.pdbx_seq_one_letter_code
_entity_poly.pdbx_strand_id
1 'polypeptide(L)'
;MDESATPEVRDTQVSYEVALANFAAALYELRIDAGAPAYKEIEKAARQQGRVSLSASAISEALQGKRLPSIDFTLELVRQLAGGDPRATDSWRERWKEVRLLQRSAKVCRAGMAASVTEDPLVHPDTSVYQEEAQAILRKAKEEAAAIVQAARARADELLNLAARSKETAKNGRTIAPSVARLLTRESTRLLLLGPPGAGKGTQATFLKKVLDVPHIHLGEILRQNIRDGEEAGLIAKHHIDRGGLVPDDVLIAMVNQRLLEADTKHGFLLDGFPYPRETLGALEEILAKDGLEVDVALKFEIPKSEAVKRIAGRRMCRNDSSHLYHLLYAAPQQDGACHCGGPLIARPDDSRSTIAERWVLWQQRTRPVSAVYGSRERLITVAGVGDVNDVTDRVISALTAFFG
;
A
#
# COMPACT_ATOMS: atom_id res chain seq x y z
N MET A 1 20.27 6.38 12.85
CA MET A 1 19.26 5.84 13.79
C MET A 1 19.86 5.95 15.16
N ASP A 2 19.29 6.78 16.03
CA ASP A 2 19.82 6.98 17.38
C ASP A 2 19.44 5.77 18.24
N GLU A 3 20.43 4.94 18.58
CA GLU A 3 20.27 3.68 19.32
C GLU A 3 19.99 3.89 20.82
N SER A 4 19.94 5.13 21.31
CA SER A 4 19.90 5.44 22.75
C SER A 4 18.52 5.39 23.44
N ALA A 5 17.41 5.24 22.70
CA ALA A 5 16.07 5.26 23.29
C ALA A 5 15.62 3.89 23.85
N THR A 6 15.17 3.86 25.11
CA THR A 6 14.64 2.67 25.80
C THR A 6 13.35 2.12 25.13
N PRO A 7 13.02 0.82 25.28
CA PRO A 7 11.87 0.19 24.62
C PRO A 7 10.51 0.88 24.89
N GLU A 8 10.30 1.39 26.11
CA GLU A 8 9.07 2.10 26.51
C GLU A 8 8.91 3.48 25.82
N VAL A 9 10.04 4.16 25.55
CA VAL A 9 10.06 5.43 24.83
C VAL A 9 9.76 5.21 23.34
N ARG A 10 10.26 4.11 22.77
CA ARG A 10 9.95 3.73 21.38
C ARG A 10 8.47 3.39 21.21
N ASP A 11 7.87 2.67 22.16
CA ASP A 11 6.47 2.26 22.09
C ASP A 11 5.48 3.44 22.22
N THR A 12 5.79 4.40 23.11
CA THR A 12 5.00 5.64 23.26
C THR A 12 5.15 6.61 22.09
N GLN A 13 6.35 6.69 21.51
CA GLN A 13 6.63 7.48 20.31
C GLN A 13 5.90 6.95 19.07
N VAL A 14 5.97 5.64 18.84
CA VAL A 14 5.24 4.96 17.77
C VAL A 14 3.73 5.12 17.95
N SER A 15 3.25 5.04 19.19
CA SER A 15 1.83 5.27 19.51
C SER A 15 1.38 6.70 19.16
N TYR A 16 2.21 7.72 19.41
CA TYR A 16 1.91 9.11 19.01
C TYR A 16 1.92 9.30 17.49
N GLU A 17 2.92 8.78 16.79
CA GLU A 17 3.02 8.92 15.32
C GLU A 17 1.83 8.27 14.60
N VAL A 18 1.42 7.08 15.04
CA VAL A 18 0.22 6.41 14.52
C VAL A 18 -1.05 7.22 14.82
N ALA A 19 -1.17 7.76 16.02
CA ALA A 19 -2.32 8.59 16.39
C ALA A 19 -2.38 9.89 15.57
N LEU A 20 -1.24 10.55 15.33
CA LEU A 20 -1.14 11.75 14.51
C LEU A 20 -1.49 11.47 13.04
N ALA A 21 -0.97 10.38 12.47
CA ALA A 21 -1.29 9.98 11.09
C ALA A 21 -2.80 9.71 10.91
N ASN A 22 -3.42 9.01 11.87
CA ASN A 22 -4.86 8.74 11.85
C ASN A 22 -5.70 10.03 12.00
N PHE A 23 -5.23 10.97 12.83
CA PHE A 23 -5.89 12.26 13.02
C PHE A 23 -5.84 13.10 11.74
N ALA A 24 -4.68 13.16 11.10
CA ALA A 24 -4.47 13.86 9.83
C ALA A 24 -5.29 13.25 8.69
N ALA A 25 -5.28 11.92 8.56
CA ALA A 25 -6.09 11.21 7.57
C ALA A 25 -7.58 11.52 7.72
N ALA A 26 -8.09 11.65 8.95
CA ALA A 26 -9.49 11.99 9.15
C ALA A 26 -9.83 13.47 8.88
N LEU A 27 -8.89 14.39 9.08
CA LEU A 27 -9.08 15.79 8.68
C LEU A 27 -9.13 15.87 7.16
N TYR A 28 -8.31 15.06 6.51
CA TYR A 28 -8.31 14.90 5.07
C TYR A 28 -9.63 14.34 4.55
N GLU A 29 -10.18 13.27 5.15
CA GLU A 29 -11.52 12.76 4.78
C GLU A 29 -12.61 13.81 4.96
N LEU A 30 -12.61 14.54 6.09
CA LEU A 30 -13.58 15.61 6.32
C LEU A 30 -13.54 16.68 5.21
N ARG A 31 -12.34 16.97 4.67
CA ARG A 31 -12.19 17.87 3.53
C ARG A 31 -12.76 17.28 2.25
N ILE A 32 -12.58 15.98 2.00
CA ILE A 32 -13.17 15.30 0.84
C ILE A 32 -14.70 15.33 0.92
N ASP A 33 -15.27 15.04 2.09
CA ASP A 33 -16.72 15.08 2.32
C ASP A 33 -17.30 16.48 2.09
N ALA A 34 -16.52 17.52 2.38
CA ALA A 34 -16.85 18.92 2.10
C ALA A 34 -16.71 19.32 0.61
N GLY A 35 -16.44 18.37 -0.29
CA GLY A 35 -16.27 18.62 -1.73
C GLY A 35 -14.83 18.93 -2.15
N ALA A 36 -13.84 18.57 -1.32
CA ALA A 36 -12.42 18.78 -1.55
C ALA A 36 -12.01 20.24 -1.88
N PRO A 37 -12.54 21.26 -1.17
CA PRO A 37 -12.23 22.66 -1.46
C PRO A 37 -10.73 22.93 -1.40
N ALA A 38 -10.23 23.81 -2.26
CA ALA A 38 -8.81 24.15 -2.28
C ALA A 38 -8.40 24.83 -0.97
N TYR A 39 -7.16 24.65 -0.53
CA TYR A 39 -6.69 25.21 0.74
C TYR A 39 -6.84 26.74 0.82
N LYS A 40 -6.63 27.44 -0.31
CA LYS A 40 -6.86 28.88 -0.43
C LYS A 40 -8.33 29.28 -0.26
N GLU A 41 -9.27 28.42 -0.63
CA GLU A 41 -10.71 28.67 -0.46
C GLU A 41 -11.11 28.57 1.01
N ILE A 42 -10.60 27.54 1.70
CA ILE A 42 -10.80 27.35 3.15
C ILE A 42 -10.19 28.54 3.92
N GLU A 43 -8.97 28.95 3.57
CA GLU A 43 -8.29 30.10 4.16
C GLU A 43 -9.11 31.39 4.00
N LYS A 44 -9.62 31.63 2.79
CA LYS A 44 -10.46 32.81 2.48
C LYS A 44 -11.76 32.79 3.28
N ALA A 45 -12.43 31.63 3.37
CA ALA A 45 -13.67 31.46 4.13
C ALA A 45 -13.46 31.72 5.63
N ALA A 46 -12.38 31.19 6.22
CA ALA A 46 -12.04 31.42 7.61
C ALA A 46 -11.70 32.89 7.91
N ARG A 47 -10.98 33.56 7.00
CA ARG A 47 -10.58 34.98 7.16
C ARG A 47 -11.78 35.92 7.21
N GLN A 48 -12.85 35.61 6.50
CA GLN A 48 -14.09 36.41 6.51
C GLN A 48 -14.83 36.34 7.86
N GLN A 49 -14.57 35.32 8.68
CA GLN A 49 -15.28 35.07 9.94
C GLN A 49 -14.46 35.44 11.19
N GLY A 50 -13.21 35.89 11.04
CA GLY A 50 -12.42 36.58 12.06
C GLY A 50 -12.02 35.80 13.32
N ARG A 51 -12.16 34.47 13.36
CA ARG A 51 -11.98 33.66 14.59
C ARG A 51 -10.58 33.06 14.77
N VAL A 52 -10.01 32.43 13.75
CA VAL A 52 -8.65 31.82 13.78
C VAL A 52 -8.07 31.84 12.36
N SER A 53 -6.77 32.11 12.21
CA SER A 53 -6.09 32.08 10.90
C SER A 53 -5.85 30.65 10.43
N LEU A 54 -6.39 30.28 9.26
CA LEU A 54 -6.18 28.98 8.60
C LEU A 54 -5.35 29.16 7.33
N SER A 55 -4.04 29.41 7.43
CA SER A 55 -3.20 29.53 6.22
C SER A 55 -3.20 28.22 5.41
N ALA A 56 -3.18 28.32 4.09
CA ALA A 56 -3.16 27.15 3.21
C ALA A 56 -2.00 26.18 3.52
N SER A 57 -0.83 26.72 3.92
CA SER A 57 0.32 25.91 4.34
C SER A 57 0.03 25.14 5.63
N ALA A 58 -0.53 25.80 6.65
CA ALA A 58 -0.86 25.15 7.91
C ALA A 58 -1.96 24.08 7.74
N ILE A 59 -2.92 24.30 6.84
CA ILE A 59 -3.91 23.29 6.47
C ILE A 59 -3.20 22.09 5.86
N SER A 60 -2.33 22.30 4.87
CA SER A 60 -1.56 21.23 4.24
C SER A 60 -0.73 20.42 5.24
N GLU A 61 -0.03 21.08 6.16
CA GLU A 61 0.75 20.41 7.20
C GLU A 61 -0.10 19.55 8.14
N ALA A 62 -1.26 20.06 8.55
CA ALA A 62 -2.21 19.35 9.40
C ALA A 62 -2.76 18.10 8.71
N LEU A 63 -3.13 18.19 7.43
CA LEU A 63 -3.65 17.06 6.65
C LEU A 63 -2.56 16.04 6.28
N GLN A 64 -1.30 16.46 6.17
CA GLN A 64 -0.15 15.58 5.97
C GLN A 64 0.33 14.90 7.26
N GLY A 65 -0.19 15.30 8.42
CA GLY A 65 0.22 14.76 9.71
C GLY A 65 1.66 15.12 10.10
N LYS A 66 2.18 16.24 9.58
CA LYS A 66 3.52 16.74 9.93
C LYS A 66 3.63 17.12 11.40
N ARG A 67 2.56 17.72 11.94
CA ARG A 67 2.43 18.08 13.36
C ARG A 67 0.96 18.07 13.79
N LEU A 68 0.71 17.83 15.07
CA LEU A 68 -0.64 18.00 15.64
C LEU A 68 -0.97 19.51 15.63
N PRO A 69 -1.97 19.97 14.85
CA PRO A 69 -2.39 21.37 14.86
C PRO A 69 -2.90 21.80 16.25
N SER A 70 -3.01 23.11 16.49
CA SER A 70 -3.63 23.60 17.73
C SER A 70 -5.11 23.18 17.77
N ILE A 71 -5.67 23.13 18.98
CA ILE A 71 -7.09 22.81 19.15
C ILE A 71 -7.96 23.86 18.45
N ASP A 72 -7.63 25.14 18.56
CA ASP A 72 -8.40 26.22 17.93
C ASP A 72 -8.32 26.15 16.40
N PHE A 73 -7.14 25.86 15.85
CA PHE A 73 -6.97 25.62 14.42
C PHE A 73 -7.79 24.43 13.95
N THR A 74 -7.74 23.32 14.69
CA THR A 74 -8.49 22.09 14.37
C THR A 74 -9.98 22.38 14.33
N LEU A 75 -10.51 23.01 15.38
CA LEU A 75 -11.94 23.27 15.50
C LEU A 75 -12.42 24.29 14.47
N GLU A 76 -11.60 25.27 14.12
CA GLU A 76 -11.93 26.20 13.04
C GLU A 76 -11.92 25.51 11.68
N LEU A 77 -10.90 24.69 11.39
CA LEU A 77 -10.86 23.91 10.14
C LEU A 77 -12.07 22.97 10.03
N VAL A 78 -12.40 22.26 11.10
CA VAL A 78 -13.59 21.40 11.17
C VAL A 78 -14.87 22.22 10.96
N ARG A 79 -14.97 23.42 11.55
CA ARG A 79 -16.12 24.30 11.36
C ARG A 79 -16.29 24.72 9.90
N GLN A 80 -15.19 25.05 9.21
CA GLN A 80 -15.22 25.42 7.80
C GLN A 80 -15.62 24.24 6.90
N LEU A 81 -15.22 23.02 7.24
CA LEU A 81 -15.49 21.82 6.43
C LEU A 81 -16.83 21.15 6.75
N ALA A 82 -17.29 21.22 8.00
CA ALA A 82 -18.53 20.58 8.47
C ALA A 82 -19.75 21.53 8.48
N GLY A 83 -19.67 22.68 7.81
CA GLY A 83 -20.79 23.63 7.71
C GLY A 83 -21.26 24.22 9.03
N GLY A 84 -20.40 24.24 10.06
CA GLY A 84 -20.72 24.83 11.36
C GLY A 84 -21.49 23.94 12.35
N ASP A 85 -21.63 22.64 12.12
CA ASP A 85 -22.27 21.72 13.07
C ASP A 85 -21.53 21.67 14.43
N PRO A 86 -22.15 22.08 15.55
CA PRO A 86 -21.53 22.02 16.87
C PRO A 86 -21.14 20.60 17.29
N ARG A 87 -21.90 19.58 16.90
CA ARG A 87 -21.63 18.16 17.25
C ARG A 87 -20.36 17.65 16.61
N ALA A 88 -20.06 18.11 15.39
CA ALA A 88 -18.80 17.81 14.72
C ALA A 88 -17.62 18.40 15.53
N THR A 89 -17.71 19.66 15.96
CA THR A 89 -16.63 20.28 16.73
C THR A 89 -16.39 19.62 18.10
N ASP A 90 -17.43 19.12 18.77
CA ASP A 90 -17.27 18.41 20.05
C ASP A 90 -16.62 17.03 19.89
N SER A 91 -17.01 16.26 18.88
CA SER A 91 -16.35 14.99 18.54
C SER A 91 -14.87 15.20 18.22
N TRP A 92 -14.56 16.23 17.42
CA TRP A 92 -13.18 16.56 17.06
C TRP A 92 -12.34 17.07 18.25
N ARG A 93 -12.98 17.71 19.24
CA ARG A 93 -12.33 18.10 20.49
C ARG A 93 -11.83 16.89 21.27
N GLU A 94 -12.64 15.85 21.41
CA GLU A 94 -12.24 14.62 22.11
C GLU A 94 -11.13 13.87 21.36
N ARG A 95 -11.26 13.74 20.03
CA ARG A 95 -10.22 13.15 19.18
C ARG A 95 -8.89 13.88 19.30
N TRP A 96 -8.93 15.21 19.36
CA TRP A 96 -7.72 16.01 19.55
C TRP A 96 -7.09 15.78 20.94
N LYS A 97 -7.90 15.69 22.00
CA LYS A 97 -7.42 15.40 23.37
C LYS A 97 -6.68 14.07 23.46
N GLU A 98 -7.19 13.03 22.81
CA GLU A 98 -6.55 11.71 22.77
C GLU A 98 -5.14 11.78 22.15
N VAL A 99 -5.01 12.42 20.98
CA VAL A 99 -3.71 12.57 20.31
C VAL A 99 -2.78 13.48 21.11
N ARG A 100 -3.33 14.52 21.77
CA ARG A 100 -2.56 15.42 22.64
C ARG A 100 -2.03 14.72 23.88
N LEU A 101 -2.79 13.78 24.46
CA LEU A 101 -2.33 12.97 25.59
C LEU A 101 -1.13 12.12 25.19
N LEU A 102 -1.21 11.42 24.05
CA LEU A 102 -0.11 10.65 23.49
C LEU A 102 1.09 11.53 23.13
N GLN A 103 0.84 12.73 22.58
CA GLN A 103 1.89 13.70 22.31
C GLN A 103 2.60 14.16 23.58
N ARG A 104 1.87 14.37 24.69
CA ARG A 104 2.45 14.74 25.98
C ARG A 104 3.27 13.61 26.55
N SER A 105 2.79 12.38 26.52
CA SER A 105 3.55 11.21 26.96
C SER A 105 4.84 11.03 26.15
N ALA A 106 4.77 11.21 24.82
CA ALA A 106 5.95 11.17 23.94
C ALA A 106 6.89 12.38 24.15
N LYS A 107 6.36 13.57 24.45
CA LYS A 107 7.14 14.78 24.76
C LYS A 107 7.79 14.74 26.13
N VAL A 108 7.17 14.18 27.16
CA VAL A 108 7.82 14.01 28.48
C VAL A 108 9.03 13.09 28.34
N CYS A 109 8.93 12.05 27.50
CA CYS A 109 10.07 11.20 27.15
C CYS A 109 11.15 11.93 26.33
N ARG A 110 10.76 12.86 25.43
CA ARG A 110 11.70 13.61 24.56
C ARG A 110 12.25 14.92 25.15
N ALA A 111 11.55 15.58 26.06
CA ALA A 111 11.96 16.82 26.70
C ALA A 111 13.08 16.60 27.73
N GLY A 112 13.36 15.35 28.11
CA GLY A 112 14.62 14.97 28.72
C GLY A 112 15.84 15.07 27.78
N MET A 113 15.65 15.27 26.46
CA MET A 113 16.74 15.17 25.47
C MET A 113 16.98 16.41 24.58
N ALA A 114 16.06 17.35 24.38
CA ALA A 114 16.28 18.39 23.36
C ALA A 114 15.65 19.74 23.70
N ALA A 115 16.41 20.58 24.42
CA ALA A 115 16.33 22.03 24.30
C ALA A 115 17.15 22.47 23.06
N SER A 116 16.68 23.50 22.35
CA SER A 116 17.31 24.17 21.17
C SER A 116 16.94 23.51 19.81
N VAL A 117 16.55 24.16 18.69
CA VAL A 117 16.49 25.57 18.23
C VAL A 117 15.32 25.70 17.20
N THR A 118 14.90 26.93 16.93
CA THR A 118 13.73 27.45 16.21
C THR A 118 13.83 27.57 14.66
N GLU A 119 12.65 27.58 14.02
CA GLU A 119 12.34 27.82 12.59
C GLU A 119 12.47 29.31 12.17
N ASP A 120 12.58 29.63 10.86
CA ASP A 120 11.53 30.23 10.00
C ASP A 120 12.09 30.63 8.58
N PRO A 121 11.36 31.24 7.61
CA PRO A 121 10.95 30.54 6.39
C PRO A 121 11.24 31.30 5.06
N LEU A 122 10.85 30.65 3.97
CA LEU A 122 10.96 31.04 2.56
C LEU A 122 9.96 32.12 2.10
N VAL A 123 10.34 32.85 1.04
CA VAL A 123 9.44 33.57 0.12
C VAL A 123 9.87 33.22 -1.30
N HIS A 124 8.94 33.00 -2.25
CA HIS A 124 9.05 33.44 -3.66
C HIS A 124 7.75 33.20 -4.46
N PRO A 125 7.58 33.86 -5.63
CA PRO A 125 6.31 34.33 -6.15
C PRO A 125 5.91 33.75 -7.52
N ASP A 126 4.67 34.13 -7.88
CA ASP A 126 3.94 34.26 -9.14
C ASP A 126 3.96 33.20 -10.26
N THR A 127 2.75 32.76 -10.61
CA THR A 127 2.44 31.47 -11.26
C THR A 127 2.20 31.52 -12.78
N SER A 128 2.56 32.61 -13.47
CA SER A 128 2.26 32.72 -14.92
C SER A 128 3.26 32.01 -15.83
N VAL A 129 4.42 31.60 -15.32
CA VAL A 129 5.41 30.77 -16.04
C VAL A 129 5.01 29.27 -16.05
N TYR A 130 4.13 28.87 -15.11
CA TYR A 130 3.84 27.48 -14.78
C TYR A 130 2.95 26.75 -15.78
N GLN A 131 2.27 27.44 -16.71
CA GLN A 131 1.41 26.77 -17.68
C GLN A 131 2.19 26.19 -18.87
N GLU A 132 3.23 26.87 -19.34
CA GLU A 132 4.15 26.33 -20.35
C GLU A 132 5.13 25.33 -19.72
N GLU A 133 5.59 25.62 -18.49
CA GLU A 133 6.38 24.67 -17.71
C GLU A 133 5.59 23.40 -17.37
N ALA A 134 4.29 23.46 -17.01
CA ALA A 134 3.50 22.27 -16.72
C ALA A 134 3.32 21.37 -17.95
N GLN A 135 3.21 21.93 -19.16
CA GLN A 135 3.16 21.14 -20.39
C GLN A 135 4.53 20.56 -20.76
N ALA A 136 5.61 21.31 -20.54
CA ALA A 136 6.98 20.81 -20.67
C ALA A 136 7.28 19.71 -19.64
N ILE A 137 6.81 19.86 -18.40
CA ILE A 137 6.90 18.88 -17.31
C ILE A 137 6.05 17.65 -17.62
N LEU A 138 4.84 17.79 -18.19
CA LEU A 138 4.01 16.66 -18.59
C LEU A 138 4.64 15.86 -19.75
N ARG A 139 5.25 16.55 -20.71
CA ARG A 139 6.00 15.92 -21.80
C ARG A 139 7.25 15.24 -21.25
N LYS A 140 8.04 15.96 -20.43
CA LYS A 140 9.24 15.44 -19.78
C LYS A 140 8.92 14.29 -18.83
N ALA A 141 7.80 14.30 -18.11
CA ALA A 141 7.37 13.24 -17.21
C ALA A 141 6.83 12.02 -17.96
N LYS A 142 6.19 12.21 -19.12
CA LYS A 142 5.83 11.10 -20.03
C LYS A 142 7.07 10.52 -20.70
N GLU A 143 8.03 11.35 -21.08
CA GLU A 143 9.34 10.93 -21.61
C GLU A 143 10.17 10.26 -20.52
N GLU A 144 10.15 10.72 -19.27
CA GLU A 144 10.83 10.14 -18.11
C GLU A 144 10.14 8.83 -17.66
N ALA A 145 8.81 8.74 -17.66
CA ALA A 145 8.09 7.49 -17.37
C ALA A 145 8.26 6.47 -18.49
N ALA A 146 8.21 6.91 -19.75
CA ALA A 146 8.58 6.08 -20.89
C ALA A 146 10.06 5.72 -20.83
N ALA A 147 10.96 6.60 -20.38
CA ALA A 147 12.38 6.33 -20.18
C ALA A 147 12.64 5.44 -18.97
N ILE A 148 11.82 5.44 -17.91
CA ILE A 148 11.89 4.52 -16.77
C ILE A 148 11.37 3.15 -17.19
N VAL A 149 10.29 3.09 -17.98
CA VAL A 149 9.78 1.83 -18.54
C VAL A 149 10.74 1.27 -19.59
N GLN A 150 11.33 2.13 -20.42
CA GLN A 150 12.37 1.78 -21.38
C GLN A 150 13.70 1.49 -20.68
N ALA A 151 14.01 2.11 -19.53
CA ALA A 151 15.19 1.78 -18.73
C ALA A 151 14.98 0.50 -17.94
N ALA A 152 13.76 0.19 -17.49
CA ALA A 152 13.42 -1.08 -16.84
C ALA A 152 13.36 -2.22 -17.87
N ARG A 153 12.83 -1.96 -19.07
CA ARG A 153 12.94 -2.87 -20.23
C ARG A 153 14.38 -3.02 -20.67
N ALA A 154 15.12 -1.93 -20.86
CA ALA A 154 16.54 -1.97 -21.20
C ALA A 154 17.36 -2.61 -20.08
N ARG A 155 16.96 -2.50 -18.80
CA ARG A 155 17.63 -3.16 -17.67
C ARG A 155 17.27 -4.64 -17.59
N ALA A 156 16.02 -5.00 -17.87
CA ALA A 156 15.60 -6.39 -18.01
C ALA A 156 16.26 -7.03 -19.23
N ASP A 157 16.26 -6.36 -20.38
CA ASP A 157 16.94 -6.72 -21.62
C ASP A 157 18.46 -6.70 -21.45
N GLU A 158 19.03 -5.83 -20.62
CA GLU A 158 20.45 -5.83 -20.25
C GLU A 158 20.74 -7.03 -19.35
N LEU A 159 19.91 -7.33 -18.35
CA LEU A 159 20.03 -8.54 -17.53
C LEU A 159 19.87 -9.82 -18.37
N LEU A 160 18.96 -9.82 -19.35
CA LEU A 160 18.71 -10.91 -20.30
C LEU A 160 19.84 -11.02 -21.34
N ASN A 161 20.36 -9.92 -21.87
CA ASN A 161 21.49 -9.89 -22.81
C ASN A 161 22.82 -10.19 -22.10
N LEU A 162 22.99 -9.78 -20.84
CA LEU A 162 24.09 -10.20 -19.98
C LEU A 162 23.98 -11.71 -19.71
N ALA A 163 22.80 -12.24 -19.45
CA ALA A 163 22.57 -13.68 -19.33
C ALA A 163 22.81 -14.44 -20.64
N ALA A 164 22.45 -13.87 -21.80
CA ALA A 164 22.64 -14.45 -23.12
C ALA A 164 24.11 -14.41 -23.60
N ARG A 165 24.81 -13.28 -23.43
CA ARG A 165 26.26 -13.14 -23.72
C ARG A 165 27.12 -13.96 -22.75
N SER A 166 26.62 -14.27 -21.56
CA SER A 166 27.27 -15.19 -20.62
C SER A 166 27.27 -16.65 -21.08
N LYS A 167 26.39 -17.06 -22.01
CA LYS A 167 26.52 -18.36 -22.69
C LYS A 167 27.74 -18.42 -23.62
N GLU A 168 28.14 -17.29 -24.25
CA GLU A 168 29.36 -17.18 -25.06
C GLU A 168 30.62 -16.93 -24.22
N THR A 169 30.50 -16.20 -23.11
CA THR A 169 31.63 -15.74 -22.28
C THR A 169 32.03 -16.73 -21.17
N ALA A 170 31.38 -17.90 -21.10
CA ALA A 170 31.82 -19.03 -20.25
C ALA A 170 33.27 -19.48 -20.50
N LYS A 171 33.95 -18.95 -21.53
CA LYS A 171 35.39 -19.11 -21.76
C LYS A 171 36.29 -18.17 -20.93
N ASN A 172 35.84 -16.99 -20.49
CA ASN A 172 36.72 -15.98 -19.86
C ASN A 172 36.10 -15.29 -18.61
N GLY A 173 35.77 -16.06 -17.58
CA GLY A 173 36.34 -15.83 -16.24
C GLY A 173 35.91 -14.68 -15.30
N ARG A 174 34.80 -13.94 -15.47
CA ARG A 174 34.19 -13.15 -14.35
C ARG A 174 32.65 -13.10 -14.40
N THR A 175 32.00 -13.21 -13.24
CA THR A 175 30.68 -13.83 -13.00
C THR A 175 29.60 -12.83 -12.53
N ILE A 176 28.40 -12.85 -13.14
CA ILE A 176 27.15 -12.42 -12.44
C ILE A 176 26.71 -13.57 -11.54
N ALA A 177 26.19 -13.28 -10.34
CA ALA A 177 25.66 -14.31 -9.45
C ALA A 177 24.68 -15.22 -10.23
N PRO A 178 25.03 -16.50 -10.49
CA PRO A 178 24.28 -17.41 -11.38
C PRO A 178 22.80 -17.58 -11.00
N SER A 179 22.46 -17.19 -9.78
CA SER A 179 21.17 -17.39 -9.14
C SER A 179 20.07 -16.45 -9.68
N VAL A 180 20.34 -15.17 -10.00
CA VAL A 180 19.29 -14.27 -10.56
C VAL A 180 18.93 -14.69 -11.98
N ALA A 181 19.94 -15.07 -12.77
CA ALA A 181 19.71 -15.64 -14.10
C ALA A 181 18.88 -16.93 -14.01
N ARG A 182 19.17 -17.82 -13.06
CA ARG A 182 18.35 -19.03 -12.81
C ARG A 182 16.89 -18.69 -12.59
N LEU A 183 16.58 -17.71 -11.73
CA LEU A 183 15.22 -17.24 -11.47
C LEU A 183 14.50 -16.81 -12.76
N LEU A 184 15.16 -16.00 -13.60
CA LEU A 184 14.61 -15.48 -14.86
C LEU A 184 14.50 -16.53 -15.97
N THR A 185 15.32 -17.59 -15.91
CA THR A 185 15.33 -18.66 -16.92
C THR A 185 14.42 -19.84 -16.57
N ARG A 186 13.68 -19.78 -15.44
CA ARG A 186 12.73 -20.83 -15.08
C ARG A 186 11.61 -20.90 -16.12
N GLU A 187 11.34 -22.10 -16.62
CA GLU A 187 10.22 -22.33 -17.55
C GLU A 187 8.85 -22.15 -16.89
N SER A 188 8.77 -22.26 -15.55
CA SER A 188 7.56 -21.89 -14.80
C SER A 188 7.82 -21.47 -13.35
N THR A 189 6.98 -20.56 -12.83
CA THR A 189 7.04 -20.11 -11.42
C THR A 189 5.64 -19.85 -10.84
N ARG A 190 5.26 -20.60 -9.79
CA ARG A 190 3.95 -20.56 -9.11
C ARG A 190 4.14 -20.14 -7.65
N LEU A 191 3.89 -18.86 -7.36
CA LEU A 191 4.09 -18.28 -6.03
C LEU A 191 2.79 -18.01 -5.31
N LEU A 192 2.76 -18.28 -4.01
CA LEU A 192 1.75 -17.70 -3.11
C LEU A 192 2.28 -16.44 -2.44
N LEU A 193 1.51 -15.36 -2.46
CA LEU A 193 1.84 -14.12 -1.75
C LEU A 193 1.11 -14.08 -0.42
N LEU A 194 1.86 -14.28 0.68
CA LEU A 194 1.34 -14.29 2.04
C LEU A 194 1.75 -13.03 2.79
N GLY A 195 0.92 -12.58 3.72
CA GLY A 195 1.24 -11.44 4.58
C GLY A 195 0.01 -10.64 4.97
N PRO A 196 0.05 -9.91 6.09
CA PRO A 196 -1.11 -9.17 6.58
C PRO A 196 -1.56 -8.07 5.59
N PRO A 197 -2.77 -7.54 5.74
CA PRO A 197 -3.17 -6.30 5.09
C PRO A 197 -2.11 -5.20 5.31
N GLY A 198 -1.78 -4.42 4.29
CA GLY A 198 -0.74 -3.38 4.39
C GLY A 198 0.70 -3.88 4.24
N ALA A 199 0.95 -5.19 4.10
CA ALA A 199 2.31 -5.73 3.97
C ALA A 199 3.04 -5.37 2.65
N GLY A 200 2.34 -4.79 1.68
CA GLY A 200 2.93 -4.41 0.38
C GLY A 200 2.84 -5.49 -0.70
N LYS A 201 2.06 -6.56 -0.50
CA LYS A 201 1.89 -7.68 -1.46
C LYS A 201 1.56 -7.21 -2.88
N GLY A 202 0.50 -6.42 -3.07
CA GLY A 202 0.10 -5.93 -4.39
C GLY A 202 1.15 -5.05 -5.07
N THR A 203 1.87 -4.23 -4.29
CA THR A 203 3.01 -3.45 -4.78
C THR A 203 4.09 -4.39 -5.32
N GLN A 204 4.52 -5.36 -4.51
CA GLN A 204 5.57 -6.31 -4.90
C GLN A 204 5.12 -7.26 -6.03
N ALA A 205 3.85 -7.65 -6.07
CA ALA A 205 3.26 -8.43 -7.17
C ALA A 205 3.35 -7.70 -8.52
N THR A 206 3.23 -6.37 -8.52
CA THR A 206 3.35 -5.54 -9.73
C THR A 206 4.77 -5.56 -10.30
N PHE A 207 5.78 -5.68 -9.44
CA PHE A 207 7.18 -5.87 -9.86
C PHE A 207 7.43 -7.32 -10.27
N LEU A 208 7.07 -8.27 -9.40
CA LEU A 208 7.31 -9.70 -9.62
C LEU A 208 6.66 -10.24 -10.90
N LYS A 209 5.43 -9.81 -11.24
CA LYS A 209 4.76 -10.27 -12.47
C LYS A 209 5.57 -9.95 -13.73
N LYS A 210 6.33 -8.86 -13.71
CA LYS A 210 7.19 -8.44 -14.83
C LYS A 210 8.52 -9.18 -14.83
N VAL A 211 9.11 -9.37 -13.65
CA VAL A 211 10.40 -10.06 -13.50
C VAL A 211 10.27 -11.55 -13.84
N LEU A 212 9.18 -12.18 -13.39
CA LEU A 212 8.94 -13.60 -13.56
C LEU A 212 8.11 -13.95 -14.80
N ASP A 213 7.62 -12.93 -15.52
CA ASP A 213 6.74 -13.07 -16.69
C ASP A 213 5.53 -14.00 -16.46
N VAL A 214 4.84 -13.80 -15.33
CA VAL A 214 3.65 -14.58 -14.95
C VAL A 214 2.53 -13.66 -14.46
N PRO A 215 1.25 -14.03 -14.65
CA PRO A 215 0.13 -13.19 -14.22
C PRO A 215 0.07 -13.03 -12.70
N HIS A 216 -0.38 -11.85 -12.26
CA HIS A 216 -0.79 -11.62 -10.88
C HIS A 216 -2.28 -11.91 -10.73
N ILE A 217 -2.59 -13.01 -10.04
CA ILE A 217 -3.94 -13.48 -9.77
C ILE A 217 -4.33 -13.00 -8.37
N HIS A 218 -5.23 -12.02 -8.31
CA HIS A 218 -5.73 -11.49 -7.04
C HIS A 218 -7.18 -11.90 -6.80
N LEU A 219 -7.45 -12.59 -5.68
CA LEU A 219 -8.80 -13.11 -5.37
C LEU A 219 -9.87 -12.02 -5.39
N GLY A 220 -9.56 -10.83 -4.86
CA GLY A 220 -10.50 -9.72 -4.87
C GLY A 220 -10.83 -9.22 -6.28
N GLU A 221 -9.92 -9.35 -7.24
CA GLU A 221 -10.19 -8.98 -8.64
C GLU A 221 -11.01 -10.07 -9.34
N ILE A 222 -10.67 -11.35 -9.15
CA ILE A 222 -11.47 -12.48 -9.64
C ILE A 222 -12.91 -12.33 -9.19
N LEU A 223 -13.13 -12.04 -7.90
CA LEU A 223 -14.45 -11.89 -7.32
C LEU A 223 -15.22 -10.71 -7.92
N ARG A 224 -14.59 -9.53 -8.08
CA ARG A 224 -15.22 -8.38 -8.74
C ARG A 224 -15.55 -8.66 -10.20
N GLN A 225 -14.66 -9.33 -10.93
CA GLN A 225 -14.87 -9.68 -12.33
C GLN A 225 -16.05 -10.64 -12.48
N ASN A 226 -16.07 -11.73 -11.71
CA ASN A 226 -17.17 -12.70 -11.71
C ASN A 226 -18.53 -12.04 -11.39
N ILE A 227 -18.56 -11.10 -10.43
CA ILE A 227 -19.78 -10.35 -10.11
C ILE A 227 -20.22 -9.44 -11.27
N ARG A 228 -19.27 -8.74 -11.91
CA ARG A 228 -19.54 -7.85 -13.05
C ARG A 228 -20.05 -8.63 -14.26
N ASP A 229 -19.47 -9.79 -14.53
CA ASP A 229 -19.79 -10.61 -15.70
C ASP A 229 -21.06 -11.44 -15.50
N GLY A 230 -21.56 -11.54 -14.26
CA GLY A 230 -22.78 -12.29 -13.95
C GLY A 230 -22.56 -13.81 -13.94
N GLU A 231 -21.33 -14.26 -13.72
CA GLU A 231 -20.99 -15.68 -13.57
C GLU A 231 -21.74 -16.29 -12.38
N GLU A 232 -22.08 -17.58 -12.44
CA GLU A 232 -22.86 -18.26 -11.39
C GLU A 232 -22.21 -18.09 -10.01
N ALA A 233 -20.90 -18.37 -9.91
CA ALA A 233 -20.12 -18.16 -8.70
C ALA A 233 -20.14 -16.69 -8.25
N GLY A 234 -20.09 -15.75 -9.21
CA GLY A 234 -20.18 -14.30 -8.98
C GLY A 234 -21.51 -13.88 -8.37
N LEU A 235 -22.63 -14.41 -8.89
CA LEU A 235 -23.97 -14.13 -8.37
C LEU A 235 -24.15 -14.66 -6.94
N ILE A 236 -23.63 -15.86 -6.65
CA ILE A 236 -23.63 -16.42 -5.29
C ILE A 236 -22.77 -15.54 -4.38
N ALA A 237 -21.56 -15.18 -4.78
CA ALA A 237 -20.68 -14.30 -4.01
C ALA A 237 -21.36 -12.95 -3.71
N LYS A 238 -21.99 -12.33 -4.72
CA LYS A 238 -22.77 -11.10 -4.57
C LYS A 238 -23.87 -11.25 -3.54
N HIS A 239 -24.65 -12.34 -3.59
CA HIS A 239 -25.72 -12.60 -2.63
C HIS A 239 -25.22 -12.67 -1.16
N HIS A 240 -24.02 -13.21 -0.93
CA HIS A 240 -23.41 -13.23 0.41
C HIS A 240 -22.89 -11.85 0.83
N ILE A 241 -22.20 -11.15 -0.07
CA ILE A 241 -21.61 -9.82 0.18
C ILE A 241 -22.69 -8.77 0.47
N ASP A 242 -23.77 -8.74 -0.33
CA ASP A 242 -24.87 -7.78 -0.17
C ASP A 242 -25.56 -7.90 1.20
N ARG A 243 -25.44 -9.07 1.86
CA ARG A 243 -25.97 -9.34 3.22
C ARG A 243 -24.92 -9.21 4.33
N GLY A 244 -23.72 -8.71 4.02
CA GLY A 244 -22.61 -8.59 4.97
C GLY A 244 -21.99 -9.94 5.38
N GLY A 245 -22.29 -11.02 4.65
CA GLY A 245 -21.77 -12.36 4.91
C GLY A 245 -20.42 -12.60 4.23
N LEU A 246 -19.72 -13.64 4.69
CA LEU A 246 -18.54 -14.17 4.01
C LEU A 246 -18.96 -15.02 2.81
N VAL A 247 -18.18 -14.93 1.73
CA VAL A 247 -18.36 -15.81 0.56
C VAL A 247 -17.92 -17.23 0.95
N PRO A 248 -18.74 -18.25 0.65
CA PRO A 248 -18.41 -19.65 0.92
C PRO A 248 -17.09 -20.10 0.26
N ASP A 249 -16.36 -20.98 0.94
CA ASP A 249 -15.03 -21.40 0.51
C ASP A 249 -15.08 -22.19 -0.83
N ASP A 250 -16.12 -22.98 -1.08
CA ASP A 250 -16.37 -23.73 -2.32
C ASP A 250 -16.59 -22.79 -3.53
N VAL A 251 -17.29 -21.69 -3.33
CA VAL A 251 -17.47 -20.63 -4.35
C VAL A 251 -16.14 -19.99 -4.69
N LEU A 252 -15.30 -19.68 -3.69
CA LEU A 252 -13.96 -19.13 -3.91
C LEU A 252 -13.05 -20.11 -4.65
N ILE A 253 -13.10 -21.40 -4.28
CA ILE A 253 -12.34 -22.47 -4.95
C ILE A 253 -12.75 -22.57 -6.42
N ALA A 254 -14.05 -22.54 -6.73
CA ALA A 254 -14.55 -22.62 -8.10
C ALA A 254 -14.04 -21.44 -8.96
N MET A 255 -14.10 -20.22 -8.43
CA MET A 255 -13.59 -19.03 -9.11
C MET A 255 -12.08 -19.09 -9.37
N VAL A 256 -11.30 -19.54 -8.37
CA VAL A 256 -9.84 -19.69 -8.51
C VAL A 256 -9.52 -20.78 -9.53
N ASN A 257 -10.22 -21.92 -9.49
CA ASN A 257 -10.06 -23.00 -10.45
C ASN A 257 -10.27 -22.51 -11.89
N GLN A 258 -11.37 -21.80 -12.16
CA GLN A 258 -11.63 -21.23 -13.49
C GLN A 258 -10.49 -20.31 -13.94
N ARG A 259 -10.02 -19.41 -13.06
CA ARG A 259 -8.93 -18.49 -13.41
C ARG A 259 -7.62 -19.22 -13.70
N LEU A 260 -7.35 -20.34 -13.01
CA LEU A 260 -6.14 -21.14 -13.20
C LEU A 260 -6.17 -21.98 -14.49
N LEU A 261 -7.33 -22.15 -15.15
CA LEU A 261 -7.45 -22.84 -16.44
C LEU A 261 -7.11 -21.95 -17.65
N GLU A 262 -6.97 -20.64 -17.46
CA GLU A 262 -6.66 -19.70 -18.54
C GLU A 262 -5.25 -19.90 -19.11
N ALA A 263 -5.04 -19.55 -20.38
CA ALA A 263 -3.79 -19.85 -21.07
C ALA A 263 -2.56 -19.14 -20.48
N ASP A 264 -2.74 -17.97 -19.87
CA ASP A 264 -1.68 -17.15 -19.31
C ASP A 264 -1.10 -17.69 -17.99
N THR A 265 -1.80 -18.61 -17.30
CA THR A 265 -1.35 -19.22 -16.03
C THR A 265 -0.49 -20.47 -16.23
N LYS A 266 -0.44 -21.01 -17.45
CA LYS A 266 0.24 -22.28 -17.75
C LYS A 266 1.73 -22.25 -17.40
N HIS A 267 2.36 -21.10 -17.60
CA HIS A 267 3.77 -20.86 -17.29
C HIS A 267 3.99 -20.35 -15.85
N GLY A 268 2.95 -20.33 -15.02
CA GLY A 268 3.02 -19.93 -13.63
C GLY A 268 2.10 -18.78 -13.29
N PHE A 269 2.17 -18.32 -12.04
CA PHE A 269 1.32 -17.26 -11.52
C PHE A 269 1.85 -16.73 -10.17
N LEU A 270 1.40 -15.53 -9.81
CA LEU A 270 1.45 -15.00 -8.46
C LEU A 270 0.04 -14.99 -7.88
N LEU A 271 -0.24 -15.84 -6.90
CA LEU A 271 -1.55 -15.92 -6.26
C LEU A 271 -1.57 -15.08 -4.98
N ASP A 272 -2.37 -14.02 -4.97
CA ASP A 272 -2.52 -13.09 -3.84
C ASP A 272 -3.94 -13.12 -3.28
N GLY A 273 -4.03 -13.41 -1.98
CA GLY A 273 -5.30 -13.49 -1.28
C GLY A 273 -5.99 -14.85 -1.39
N PHE A 274 -5.30 -15.91 -1.78
CA PHE A 274 -5.76 -17.30 -1.69
C PHE A 274 -4.52 -18.21 -1.58
N PRO A 275 -4.55 -19.35 -0.87
CA PRO A 275 -5.66 -19.93 -0.12
C PRO A 275 -5.85 -19.32 1.27
N TYR A 276 -7.11 -19.26 1.72
CA TYR A 276 -7.49 -19.12 3.13
C TYR A 276 -8.94 -19.59 3.31
N PRO A 277 -9.29 -20.27 4.42
CA PRO A 277 -8.43 -20.74 5.51
C PRO A 277 -7.63 -21.99 5.11
N ARG A 278 -6.89 -22.63 6.03
CA ARG A 278 -6.01 -23.78 5.74
C ARG A 278 -6.71 -24.88 4.96
N GLU A 279 -8.00 -25.05 5.18
CA GLU A 279 -8.88 -26.04 4.57
C GLU A 279 -8.94 -25.87 3.04
N THR A 280 -8.84 -24.64 2.53
CA THR A 280 -8.81 -24.34 1.08
C THR A 280 -7.46 -24.66 0.42
N LEU A 281 -6.40 -24.87 1.21
CA LEU A 281 -5.08 -25.24 0.67
C LEU A 281 -5.13 -26.60 -0.02
N GLY A 282 -5.83 -27.58 0.57
CA GLY A 282 -5.96 -28.91 -0.04
C GLY A 282 -6.64 -28.84 -1.41
N ALA A 283 -7.70 -28.03 -1.53
CA ALA A 283 -8.38 -27.82 -2.81
C ALA A 283 -7.47 -27.15 -3.86
N LEU A 284 -6.64 -26.16 -3.48
CA LEU A 284 -5.65 -25.58 -4.39
C LEU A 284 -4.65 -26.62 -4.88
N GLU A 285 -4.14 -27.46 -3.97
CA GLU A 285 -3.17 -28.50 -4.28
C GLU A 285 -3.78 -29.57 -5.20
N GLU A 286 -5.03 -29.96 -4.96
CA GLU A 286 -5.78 -30.88 -5.82
C GLU A 286 -6.03 -30.30 -7.22
N ILE A 287 -6.36 -29.01 -7.32
CA ILE A 287 -6.52 -28.32 -8.62
C ILE A 287 -5.22 -28.42 -9.42
N LEU A 288 -4.09 -28.08 -8.80
CA LEU A 288 -2.78 -28.10 -9.47
C LEU A 288 -2.33 -29.52 -9.80
N ALA A 289 -2.57 -30.48 -8.90
CA ALA A 289 -2.14 -31.86 -9.07
C ALA A 289 -2.81 -32.57 -10.26
N LYS A 290 -4.01 -32.15 -10.69
CA LYS A 290 -4.68 -32.68 -11.89
C LYS A 290 -3.84 -32.54 -13.16
N ASP A 291 -3.02 -31.49 -13.22
CA ASP A 291 -2.12 -31.20 -14.33
C ASP A 291 -0.65 -31.54 -13.99
N GLY A 292 -0.41 -32.28 -12.89
CA GLY A 292 0.93 -32.58 -12.40
C GLY A 292 1.70 -31.36 -11.89
N LEU A 293 0.98 -30.29 -11.50
CA LEU A 293 1.56 -29.04 -11.04
C LEU A 293 1.55 -28.95 -9.51
N GLU A 294 2.41 -28.10 -8.98
CA GLU A 294 2.47 -27.80 -7.55
C GLU A 294 2.83 -26.33 -7.31
N VAL A 295 2.55 -25.84 -6.10
CA VAL A 295 3.08 -24.54 -5.66
C VAL A 295 4.58 -24.68 -5.41
N ASP A 296 5.36 -23.83 -6.08
CA ASP A 296 6.81 -23.80 -5.95
C ASP A 296 7.23 -23.27 -4.57
N VAL A 297 6.73 -22.09 -4.20
CA VAL A 297 7.09 -21.44 -2.93
C VAL A 297 6.04 -20.41 -2.49
N ALA A 298 5.84 -20.31 -1.18
CA ALA A 298 5.08 -19.26 -0.55
C ALA A 298 6.01 -18.11 -0.10
N LEU A 299 5.79 -16.91 -0.62
CA LEU A 299 6.50 -15.69 -0.25
C LEU A 299 5.70 -14.91 0.80
N LYS A 300 6.16 -14.94 2.05
CA LYS A 300 5.56 -14.24 3.19
C LYS A 300 6.22 -12.88 3.41
N PHE A 301 5.41 -11.82 3.33
CA PHE A 301 5.77 -10.48 3.78
C PHE A 301 5.44 -10.30 5.26
N GLU A 302 6.45 -9.96 6.05
CA GLU A 302 6.32 -9.73 7.49
C GLU A 302 6.48 -8.25 7.81
N ILE A 303 5.49 -7.69 8.51
CA ILE A 303 5.52 -6.30 8.99
C ILE A 303 4.93 -6.23 10.40
N PRO A 304 5.36 -5.27 11.23
CA PRO A 304 4.70 -4.97 12.50
C PRO A 304 3.23 -4.54 12.30
N LYS A 305 2.38 -4.82 13.29
CA LYS A 305 0.96 -4.39 13.25
C LYS A 305 0.82 -2.87 13.14
N SER A 306 1.69 -2.11 13.82
CA SER A 306 1.73 -0.64 13.76
C SER A 306 1.97 -0.13 12.34
N GLU A 307 2.93 -0.75 11.62
CA GLU A 307 3.20 -0.43 10.21
C GLU A 307 2.03 -0.80 9.29
N ALA A 308 1.35 -1.93 9.56
CA ALA A 308 0.16 -2.31 8.81
C ALA A 308 -0.96 -1.27 8.94
N VAL A 309 -1.22 -0.82 10.17
CA VAL A 309 -2.21 0.23 10.46
C VAL A 309 -1.83 1.52 9.73
N LYS A 310 -0.58 1.97 9.86
CA LYS A 310 -0.06 3.18 9.21
C LYS A 310 -0.25 3.13 7.69
N ARG A 311 0.10 2.01 7.06
CA ARG A 311 0.02 1.82 5.61
C ARG A 311 -1.42 1.76 5.08
N ILE A 312 -2.34 1.20 5.85
CA ILE A 312 -3.74 1.12 5.43
C ILE A 312 -4.43 2.48 5.62
N ALA A 313 -4.18 3.16 6.73
CA ALA A 313 -4.74 4.50 6.99
C ALA A 313 -4.32 5.53 5.92
N GLY A 314 -3.09 5.44 5.41
CA GLY A 314 -2.59 6.31 4.36
C GLY A 314 -2.92 5.87 2.93
N ARG A 315 -3.56 4.71 2.72
CA ARG A 315 -3.86 4.20 1.38
C ARG A 315 -4.99 4.99 0.71
N ARG A 316 -4.82 5.30 -0.57
CA ARG A 316 -5.83 5.94 -1.40
C ARG A 316 -6.03 5.16 -2.69
N MET A 317 -7.28 5.11 -3.15
CA MET A 317 -7.66 4.53 -4.45
C MET A 317 -8.34 5.60 -5.29
N CYS A 318 -8.14 5.55 -6.60
CA CYS A 318 -8.90 6.41 -7.51
C CYS A 318 -10.34 5.90 -7.63
N ARG A 319 -11.31 6.82 -7.55
CA ARG A 319 -12.73 6.52 -7.75
C ARG A 319 -13.04 6.05 -9.18
N ASN A 320 -12.35 6.61 -10.18
CA ASN A 320 -12.59 6.28 -11.59
C ASN A 320 -11.89 4.98 -12.02
N ASP A 321 -10.80 4.61 -11.35
CA ASP A 321 -10.04 3.41 -11.67
C ASP A 321 -9.42 2.85 -10.39
N SER A 322 -10.05 1.80 -9.86
CA SER A 322 -9.62 1.16 -8.61
C SER A 322 -8.22 0.52 -8.66
N SER A 323 -7.61 0.37 -9.85
CA SER A 323 -6.24 -0.11 -10.01
C SER A 323 -5.20 0.96 -9.68
N HIS A 324 -5.57 2.25 -9.73
CA HIS A 324 -4.67 3.35 -9.36
C HIS A 324 -4.64 3.51 -7.83
N LEU A 325 -3.53 3.06 -7.24
CA LEU A 325 -3.29 3.08 -5.80
C LEU A 325 -2.22 4.12 -5.45
N TYR A 326 -2.48 4.86 -4.38
CA TYR A 326 -1.59 5.87 -3.82
C TYR A 326 -1.42 5.66 -2.32
N HIS A 327 -0.40 6.29 -1.75
CA HIS A 327 -0.23 6.37 -0.31
C HIS A 327 0.21 7.77 0.09
N LEU A 328 -0.50 8.40 1.04
CA LEU A 328 -0.27 9.80 1.45
C LEU A 328 1.20 10.13 1.80
N LEU A 329 1.95 9.15 2.31
CA LEU A 329 3.35 9.33 2.73
C LEU A 329 4.40 8.64 1.84
N TYR A 330 4.04 7.53 1.19
CA TYR A 330 5.02 6.62 0.57
C TYR A 330 4.93 6.63 -0.96
N ALA A 331 3.80 7.09 -1.50
CA ALA A 331 3.51 7.17 -2.92
C ALA A 331 2.45 8.25 -3.10
N ALA A 332 2.79 9.48 -2.67
CA ALA A 332 1.87 10.60 -2.69
C ALA A 332 1.54 10.96 -4.15
N PRO A 333 0.29 11.35 -4.47
CA PRO A 333 -0.03 11.83 -5.79
C PRO A 333 0.74 13.12 -6.10
N GLN A 334 1.04 13.36 -7.38
CA GLN A 334 1.66 14.61 -7.80
C GLN A 334 0.78 15.82 -7.47
N GLN A 335 -0.53 15.67 -7.60
CA GLN A 335 -1.51 16.66 -7.17
C GLN A 335 -2.33 16.08 -6.03
N ASP A 336 -2.38 16.82 -4.93
CA ASP A 336 -3.07 16.39 -3.72
C ASP A 336 -4.55 16.08 -3.98
N GLY A 337 -4.98 14.88 -3.57
CA GLY A 337 -6.33 14.37 -3.79
C GLY A 337 -6.72 14.00 -5.22
N ALA A 338 -5.81 14.15 -6.18
CA ALA A 338 -6.08 13.84 -7.58
C ALA A 338 -5.25 12.65 -8.07
N CYS A 339 -5.94 11.71 -8.70
CA CYS A 339 -5.32 10.65 -9.48
C CYS A 339 -4.72 11.25 -10.76
N HIS A 340 -3.70 10.58 -11.31
CA HIS A 340 -3.13 10.95 -12.61
C HIS A 340 -4.14 10.92 -13.77
N CYS A 341 -5.26 10.19 -13.64
CA CYS A 341 -6.36 10.22 -14.60
C CYS A 341 -7.38 11.34 -14.36
N GLY A 342 -7.15 12.24 -13.40
CA GLY A 342 -8.06 13.32 -13.01
C GLY A 342 -9.20 12.90 -12.06
N GLY A 343 -9.33 11.60 -11.76
CA GLY A 343 -10.32 11.11 -10.80
C GLY A 343 -9.96 11.45 -9.35
N PRO A 344 -10.94 11.62 -8.45
CA PRO A 344 -10.66 11.90 -7.04
C PRO A 344 -10.07 10.67 -6.34
N LEU A 345 -9.13 10.92 -5.44
CA LEU A 345 -8.55 9.91 -4.55
C LEU A 345 -9.39 9.79 -3.28
N ILE A 346 -9.85 8.58 -3.01
CA ILE A 346 -10.69 8.25 -1.86
C ILE A 346 -9.99 7.21 -0.98
N ALA A 347 -10.30 7.20 0.31
CA ALA A 347 -10.02 6.02 1.13
C ALA A 347 -10.82 4.83 0.59
N ARG A 348 -10.25 3.63 0.71
CA ARG A 348 -11.01 2.42 0.38
C ARG A 348 -12.10 2.24 1.45
N PRO A 349 -13.35 1.88 1.09
CA PRO A 349 -14.43 1.68 2.07
C PRO A 349 -14.06 0.72 3.21
N ASP A 350 -13.20 -0.27 2.93
CA ASP A 350 -12.78 -1.31 3.88
C ASP A 350 -11.54 -0.94 4.73
N ASP A 351 -11.07 0.31 4.68
CA ASP A 351 -9.81 0.77 5.32
C ASP A 351 -10.03 1.53 6.64
N SER A 352 -11.13 1.24 7.35
CA SER A 352 -11.39 1.78 8.68
C SER A 352 -10.52 1.12 9.78
N ARG A 353 -10.35 1.79 10.93
CA ARG A 353 -9.54 1.27 12.04
C ARG A 353 -10.07 -0.05 12.62
N SER A 354 -11.38 -0.19 12.78
CA SER A 354 -12.02 -1.45 13.22
C SER A 354 -11.78 -2.55 12.18
N THR A 355 -11.99 -2.22 10.90
CA THR A 355 -11.78 -3.18 9.80
C THR A 355 -10.32 -3.62 9.68
N ILE A 356 -9.33 -2.76 9.94
CA ILE A 356 -7.91 -3.14 9.94
C ILE A 356 -7.61 -4.15 11.05
N ALA A 357 -8.11 -3.90 12.27
CA ALA A 357 -7.89 -4.79 13.41
C ALA A 357 -8.55 -6.15 13.17
N GLU A 358 -9.79 -6.16 12.68
CA GLU A 358 -10.52 -7.37 12.31
C GLU A 358 -9.81 -8.15 11.20
N ARG A 359 -9.38 -7.47 10.12
CA ARG A 359 -8.65 -8.13 9.02
C ARG A 359 -7.29 -8.66 9.45
N TRP A 360 -6.63 -8.00 10.41
CA TRP A 360 -5.40 -8.52 11.00
C TRP A 360 -5.66 -9.83 11.77
N VAL A 361 -6.70 -9.86 12.60
CA VAL A 361 -7.11 -11.06 13.34
C VAL A 361 -7.52 -12.18 12.38
N LEU A 362 -8.34 -11.88 11.38
CA LEU A 362 -8.74 -12.83 10.35
C LEU A 362 -7.54 -13.38 9.58
N TRP A 363 -6.55 -12.55 9.24
CA TRP A 363 -5.32 -13.00 8.60
C TRP A 363 -4.53 -13.95 9.50
N GLN A 364 -4.39 -13.63 10.79
CA GLN A 364 -3.73 -14.49 11.78
C GLN A 364 -4.44 -15.84 11.94
N GLN A 365 -5.77 -15.86 11.87
CA GLN A 365 -6.56 -17.07 12.04
C GLN A 365 -6.63 -17.93 10.77
N ARG A 366 -6.83 -17.31 9.60
CA ARG A 366 -7.13 -18.02 8.35
C ARG A 366 -5.91 -18.19 7.44
N THR A 367 -5.02 -17.19 7.35
CA THR A 367 -3.90 -17.20 6.39
C THR A 367 -2.58 -17.62 7.01
N ARG A 368 -2.28 -17.24 8.26
CA ARG A 368 -1.03 -17.66 8.93
C ARG A 368 -0.85 -19.19 8.98
N PRO A 369 -1.89 -20.02 9.21
CA PRO A 369 -1.71 -21.48 9.17
C PRO A 369 -1.17 -22.01 7.84
N VAL A 370 -1.49 -21.35 6.71
CA VAL A 370 -0.94 -21.71 5.38
C VAL A 370 0.57 -21.54 5.37
N SER A 371 1.09 -20.45 5.95
CA SER A 371 2.55 -20.24 6.06
C SER A 371 3.24 -21.32 6.89
N ALA A 372 2.58 -21.85 7.93
CA ALA A 372 3.15 -22.93 8.73
C ALA A 372 3.31 -24.23 7.92
N VAL A 373 2.33 -24.55 7.07
CA VAL A 373 2.37 -25.74 6.19
C VAL A 373 3.53 -25.65 5.19
N TYR A 374 3.68 -24.51 4.50
CA TYR A 374 4.81 -24.31 3.58
C TYR A 374 6.14 -24.22 4.30
N GLY A 375 6.17 -23.71 5.54
CA GLY A 375 7.36 -23.68 6.39
C GLY A 375 7.86 -25.10 6.73
N SER A 376 6.96 -26.00 7.14
CA SER A 376 7.33 -27.40 7.43
C SER A 376 7.76 -28.21 6.21
N ARG A 377 7.48 -27.70 5.01
CA ARG A 377 7.85 -28.32 3.72
C ARG A 377 9.07 -27.65 3.08
N GLU A 378 9.74 -26.75 3.78
CA GLU A 378 10.88 -25.97 3.26
C GLU A 378 10.54 -25.21 1.97
N ARG A 379 9.27 -24.79 1.82
CA ARG A 379 8.73 -24.02 0.67
C ARG A 379 8.17 -22.67 1.09
N LEU A 380 8.74 -22.07 2.15
CA LEU A 380 8.37 -20.75 2.65
C LEU A 380 9.59 -19.82 2.64
N ILE A 381 9.48 -18.71 1.94
CA ILE A 381 10.41 -17.58 2.05
C ILE A 381 9.73 -16.49 2.87
N THR A 382 10.41 -15.98 3.90
CA THR A 382 9.93 -14.83 4.68
C THR A 382 10.82 -13.63 4.43
N VAL A 383 10.20 -12.50 4.05
CA VAL A 383 10.88 -11.22 3.82
C VAL A 383 10.29 -10.14 4.71
N ALA A 384 11.15 -9.27 5.24
CA ALA A 384 10.69 -8.07 5.94
C ALA A 384 10.07 -7.09 4.92
N GLY A 385 8.81 -6.73 5.12
CA GLY A 385 8.06 -5.84 4.23
C GLY A 385 8.18 -4.35 4.57
N VAL A 386 9.04 -3.98 5.53
CA VAL A 386 9.29 -2.59 5.97
C VAL A 386 10.41 -1.94 5.16
N GLY A 387 10.39 -0.62 5.00
CA GLY A 387 11.39 0.15 4.22
C GLY A 387 10.86 0.67 2.87
N ASP A 388 11.77 1.18 2.04
CA ASP A 388 11.47 1.65 0.69
C ASP A 388 10.99 0.49 -0.21
N VAL A 389 10.18 0.81 -1.22
CA VAL A 389 9.66 -0.19 -2.15
C VAL A 389 10.79 -0.94 -2.86
N ASN A 390 11.84 -0.24 -3.30
CA ASN A 390 12.97 -0.86 -4.00
C ASN A 390 13.77 -1.78 -3.06
N ASP A 391 14.02 -1.36 -1.82
CA ASP A 391 14.71 -2.19 -0.83
C ASP A 391 13.95 -3.48 -0.52
N VAL A 392 12.61 -3.42 -0.47
CA VAL A 392 11.78 -4.62 -0.31
C VAL A 392 11.88 -5.51 -1.56
N THR A 393 11.86 -4.92 -2.75
CA THR A 393 12.00 -5.66 -4.01
C THR A 393 13.35 -6.36 -4.10
N ASP A 394 14.46 -5.70 -3.76
CA ASP A 394 15.80 -6.30 -3.78
C ASP A 394 15.91 -7.49 -2.80
N ARG A 395 15.31 -7.37 -1.61
CA ARG A 395 15.23 -8.49 -0.65
C ARG A 395 14.44 -9.67 -1.20
N VAL A 396 13.29 -9.39 -1.84
CA VAL A 396 12.45 -10.42 -2.46
C VAL A 396 13.22 -11.15 -3.56
N ILE A 397 13.83 -10.40 -4.48
CA ILE A 397 14.59 -10.99 -5.59
C ILE A 397 15.75 -11.82 -5.04
N SER A 398 16.51 -11.28 -4.09
CA SER A 398 17.64 -11.99 -3.46
C SER A 398 17.19 -13.29 -2.78
N ALA A 399 16.06 -13.27 -2.08
CA ALA A 399 15.55 -14.45 -1.39
C ALA A 399 15.01 -15.52 -2.35
N LEU A 400 14.24 -15.13 -3.38
CA LEU A 400 13.77 -16.06 -4.41
C LEU A 400 14.95 -16.67 -5.18
N THR A 401 15.92 -15.83 -5.50
CA THR A 401 17.17 -16.19 -6.16
C THR A 401 17.95 -17.24 -5.37
N ALA A 402 18.08 -17.06 -4.05
CA ALA A 402 18.76 -18.01 -3.17
C ALA A 402 17.96 -19.30 -2.94
N PHE A 403 16.63 -19.24 -3.08
CA PHE A 403 15.76 -20.41 -2.91
C PHE A 403 15.76 -21.31 -4.14
N PHE A 404 15.75 -20.73 -5.34
CA PHE A 404 15.72 -21.48 -6.60
C PHE A 404 17.11 -21.78 -7.17
N GLY A 405 18.14 -21.06 -6.72
CA GLY A 405 19.53 -21.26 -7.12
C GLY A 405 20.22 -22.28 -6.24
#